data_AF-A0A164W5N3-F1
#
_entry.id   AF-A0A164W5N3-F1
#
_cell.length_a   1.000
_cell.length_b   1.000
_cell.length_c   1.000
_cell.angle_alpha   90.00
_cell.angle_beta   90.00
_cell.angle_gamma   90.00
#
_symmetry.space_group_name_H-M   'P 1'
#
loop_
_entity.id
_entity.type
_entity.pdbx_description
1 polymer ?
#
loop_
_entity_poly.entity_id
_entity_poly.type
_entity_poly.pdbx_seq_one_letter_code
_entity_poly.pdbx_strand_id
1 'polypeptide(L)'
;MLKALKHLHRLDAEKPDSHCCMVRFFYKVASIPTPVTEAEKLIWSVLEAEQPTFSQLHGKSLLDANALFLEKHKDSLMHRVAAAEMLHLLEPKRKAEAIKIIEESPNSPVLKSVSGVVREWKLKDCIAVHKILGTISDDHAVASRWKKRCSEYFPYSTYFEGSQSSVVTKNRVTDNNVNGGMNHLKADQNAAPLSTNGKLENIEALKNLAI
;
A
#
# COMPACT_ATOMS: atom_id res chain seq x y z
N MET A 1 17.99 -5.54 17.99
CA MET A 1 16.80 -5.89 17.19
C MET A 1 15.72 -6.58 18.03
N LEU A 2 15.99 -7.73 18.67
CA LEU A 2 15.00 -8.44 19.50
C LEU A 2 14.32 -7.56 20.56
N LYS A 3 15.08 -6.75 21.32
CA LYS A 3 14.51 -5.83 22.32
C LYS A 3 13.51 -4.82 21.72
N ALA A 4 13.81 -4.28 20.55
CA ALA A 4 12.92 -3.35 19.84
C ALA A 4 11.66 -4.07 19.35
N LEU A 5 11.81 -5.29 18.82
CA LEU A 5 10.68 -6.12 18.39
C LEU A 5 9.75 -6.47 19.55
N LYS A 6 10.30 -6.86 20.71
CA LYS A 6 9.52 -7.11 21.95
C LYS A 6 8.75 -5.87 22.37
N HIS A 7 9.38 -4.70 22.31
CA HIS A 7 8.71 -3.45 22.67
C HIS A 7 7.57 -3.11 21.69
N LEU A 8 7.81 -3.22 20.38
CA LEU A 8 6.79 -3.02 19.35
C LEU A 8 5.60 -3.96 19.55
N HIS A 9 5.87 -5.24 19.77
CA HIS A 9 4.84 -6.26 19.98
C HIS A 9 4.03 -6.00 21.25
N ARG A 10 4.66 -5.49 22.32
CA ARG A 10 3.95 -5.10 23.56
C ARG A 10 3.05 -3.88 23.36
N LEU A 11 3.42 -2.96 22.46
CA LEU A 11 2.61 -1.77 22.17
C LEU A 11 1.39 -2.12 21.32
N ASP A 12 1.59 -2.87 20.24
CA ASP A 12 0.52 -3.25 19.32
C ASP A 12 0.89 -4.51 18.55
N ALA A 13 0.51 -5.67 19.11
CA ALA A 13 0.74 -6.98 18.50
C ALA A 13 -0.11 -7.23 17.25
N GLU A 14 -1.22 -6.51 17.09
CA GLU A 14 -2.20 -6.75 16.03
C GLU A 14 -1.89 -5.95 14.77
N LYS A 15 -1.12 -4.86 14.87
CA LYS A 15 -0.76 -4.04 13.72
C LYS A 15 -0.05 -4.84 12.61
N PRO A 16 -0.39 -4.60 11.33
CA PRO A 16 0.26 -5.24 10.17
C PRO A 16 1.79 -5.15 10.20
N ASP A 17 2.34 -3.97 10.51
CA ASP A 17 3.79 -3.74 10.55
C ASP A 17 4.47 -4.55 11.67
N SER A 18 3.81 -4.70 12.82
CA SER A 18 4.32 -5.49 13.94
C SER A 18 4.43 -6.96 13.57
N HIS A 19 3.39 -7.50 12.92
CA HIS A 19 3.40 -8.86 12.37
C HIS A 19 4.51 -9.06 11.34
N CYS A 20 4.62 -8.16 10.36
CA CYS A 20 5.67 -8.20 9.34
C CYS A 20 7.07 -8.17 9.97
N CYS A 21 7.31 -7.29 10.94
CA CYS A 21 8.59 -7.20 11.64
C CYS A 21 8.93 -8.51 12.36
N MET A 22 7.96 -9.12 13.03
CA MET A 22 8.15 -10.37 13.75
C MET A 22 8.49 -11.52 12.79
N VAL A 23 7.68 -11.72 11.74
CA VAL A 23 7.92 -12.81 10.78
C VAL A 23 9.27 -12.62 10.06
N ARG A 24 9.59 -11.41 9.57
CA ARG A 24 10.88 -11.12 8.94
C ARG A 24 12.06 -11.40 9.87
N PHE A 25 11.95 -11.03 11.13
CA PHE A 25 13.00 -11.25 12.13
C PHE A 25 13.27 -12.75 12.31
N PHE A 26 12.24 -13.54 12.60
CA PHE A 26 12.42 -14.97 12.85
C PHE A 26 12.74 -15.77 11.58
N TYR A 27 12.24 -15.35 10.42
CA TYR A 27 12.66 -15.91 9.13
C TYR A 27 14.16 -15.69 8.90
N LYS A 28 14.65 -14.47 9.19
CA LYS A 28 16.07 -14.14 9.06
C LYS A 28 16.91 -14.93 10.06
N VAL A 29 16.48 -15.05 11.31
CA VAL A 29 17.13 -15.88 12.34
C VAL A 29 17.25 -17.33 11.86
N ALA A 30 16.16 -17.93 11.36
CA ALA A 30 16.17 -19.30 10.84
C ALA A 30 17.06 -19.50 9.60
N SER A 31 17.40 -18.41 8.89
CA SER A 31 18.29 -18.43 7.72
C SER A 31 19.77 -18.26 8.08
N ILE A 32 20.11 -18.03 9.35
CA ILE A 32 21.51 -17.93 9.80
C ILE A 32 22.08 -19.36 9.88
N PRO A 33 23.30 -19.61 9.37
CA PRO A 33 23.97 -20.91 9.51
C PRO A 33 24.08 -21.33 10.97
N THR A 34 24.18 -22.65 11.20
CA THR A 34 24.35 -23.22 12.55
C THR A 34 25.52 -22.53 13.28
N PRO A 35 25.31 -22.06 14.53
CA PRO A 35 26.32 -21.32 15.28
C PRO A 35 27.56 -22.20 15.53
N VAL A 36 28.75 -21.66 15.21
CA VAL A 36 30.02 -22.41 15.30
C VAL A 36 30.80 -22.02 16.55
N THR A 37 30.77 -20.74 16.91
CA THR A 37 31.46 -20.19 18.08
C THR A 37 30.57 -20.21 19.33
N GLU A 38 31.18 -20.21 20.51
CA GLU A 38 30.44 -20.15 21.79
C GLU A 38 29.59 -18.88 21.93
N ALA A 39 30.07 -17.75 21.38
CA ALA A 39 29.32 -16.50 21.38
C ALA A 39 28.04 -16.60 20.52
N GLU A 40 28.13 -17.23 19.34
CA GLU A 40 26.97 -17.45 18.48
C GLU A 40 25.97 -18.43 19.10
N LYS A 41 26.45 -19.50 19.76
CA LYS A 41 25.59 -20.44 20.48
C LYS A 41 24.83 -19.75 21.61
N LEU A 42 25.48 -18.84 22.34
CA LEU A 42 24.83 -18.03 23.37
C LEU A 42 23.76 -17.09 22.78
N ILE A 43 24.02 -16.47 21.64
CA ILE A 43 23.02 -15.64 20.95
C ILE A 43 21.83 -16.50 20.53
N TRP A 44 22.09 -17.70 20.01
CA TRP A 44 21.06 -18.63 19.56
C TRP A 44 20.17 -19.10 20.70
N SER A 45 20.75 -19.48 21.85
CA SER A 45 19.97 -19.91 23.02
C SER A 45 19.06 -18.80 23.56
N VAL A 46 19.51 -17.55 23.52
CA VAL A 46 18.66 -16.39 23.86
C VAL A 46 17.50 -16.25 22.88
N LEU A 47 17.72 -16.43 21.58
CA LEU A 47 16.67 -16.33 20.57
C LEU A 47 15.64 -17.45 20.71
N GLU A 48 16.07 -18.68 20.95
CA GLU A 48 15.21 -19.84 21.19
C GLU A 48 14.37 -19.66 22.46
N ALA A 49 14.96 -19.16 23.54
CA ALA A 49 14.24 -18.91 24.80
C ALA A 49 13.21 -17.77 24.66
N GLU A 50 13.47 -16.79 23.79
CA GLU A 50 12.64 -15.60 23.64
C GLU A 50 11.52 -15.78 22.59
N GLN A 51 11.67 -16.69 21.63
CA GLN A 51 10.65 -16.93 20.59
C GLN A 51 9.25 -17.28 21.15
N PRO A 52 9.10 -18.15 22.17
CA PRO A 52 7.79 -18.48 22.74
C PRO A 52 7.12 -17.32 23.47
N THR A 53 7.86 -16.25 23.81
CA THR A 53 7.29 -15.06 24.47
C THR A 53 6.38 -14.26 23.52
N PHE A 54 6.49 -14.49 22.22
CA PHE A 54 5.54 -13.99 21.23
C PHE A 54 4.37 -14.97 21.14
N SER A 55 3.22 -14.60 21.70
CA SER A 55 2.02 -15.46 21.78
C SER A 55 1.58 -16.00 20.41
N GLN A 56 1.81 -15.22 19.34
CA GLN A 56 1.55 -15.59 17.96
C GLN A 56 2.41 -16.78 17.47
N LEU A 57 3.64 -16.93 17.99
CA LEU A 57 4.60 -17.96 17.61
C LEU A 57 4.68 -19.13 18.58
N HIS A 58 4.02 -19.05 19.75
CA HIS A 58 4.08 -20.10 20.76
C HIS A 58 3.62 -21.44 20.17
N GLY A 59 4.60 -22.33 19.94
CA GLY A 59 4.43 -23.67 19.38
C GLY A 59 4.05 -23.73 17.90
N LYS A 60 4.17 -22.63 17.16
CA LYS A 60 3.68 -22.51 15.77
C LYS A 60 4.82 -22.21 14.80
N SER A 61 4.73 -22.74 13.59
CA SER A 61 5.61 -22.28 12.51
C SER A 61 5.28 -20.84 12.11
N LEU A 62 6.20 -20.17 11.42
CA LEU A 62 5.94 -18.83 10.87
C LEU A 62 4.77 -18.83 9.87
N LEU A 63 4.59 -19.93 9.13
CA LEU A 63 3.48 -20.11 8.20
C LEU A 63 2.15 -20.22 8.94
N ASP A 64 2.09 -21.02 10.01
CA ASP A 64 0.87 -21.18 10.82
C ASP A 64 0.50 -19.86 11.50
N ALA A 65 1.49 -19.16 12.06
CA ALA A 65 1.28 -17.85 12.66
C ALA A 65 0.75 -16.84 11.63
N ASN A 66 1.28 -16.86 10.40
CA ASN A 66 0.81 -16.00 9.32
C ASN A 66 -0.61 -16.33 8.86
N ALA A 67 -0.96 -17.62 8.77
CA ALA A 67 -2.30 -18.06 8.42
C ALA A 67 -3.34 -17.66 9.50
N LEU A 68 -3.01 -17.81 10.78
CA LEU A 68 -3.87 -17.38 11.88
C LEU A 68 -4.04 -15.86 11.92
N PHE A 69 -2.97 -15.11 11.63
CA PHE A 69 -3.03 -13.66 11.53
C PHE A 69 -3.99 -13.22 10.40
N LEU A 70 -3.93 -13.88 9.24
CA LEU A 70 -4.86 -13.62 8.15
C LEU A 70 -6.31 -13.93 8.52
N GLU A 71 -6.58 -15.10 9.12
CA GLU A 71 -7.95 -15.49 9.47
C GLU A 71 -8.58 -14.52 10.48
N LYS A 72 -7.80 -14.10 11.48
CA LYS A 72 -8.24 -13.14 12.50
C LYS A 72 -8.60 -11.77 11.92
N HIS A 73 -7.90 -11.34 10.87
CA HIS A 73 -8.00 -9.99 10.30
C HIS A 73 -8.45 -9.96 8.84
N LYS A 74 -9.25 -10.97 8.44
CA LYS A 74 -9.59 -11.23 7.03
C LYS A 74 -10.36 -10.11 6.33
N ASP A 75 -10.97 -9.21 7.09
CA ASP A 75 -11.73 -8.08 6.54
C ASP A 75 -10.86 -6.83 6.32
N SER A 76 -9.71 -6.75 6.99
CA SER A 76 -8.85 -5.56 6.94
C SER A 76 -7.83 -5.65 5.80
N LEU A 77 -7.91 -4.70 4.85
CA LEU A 77 -7.02 -4.64 3.69
C LEU A 77 -5.53 -4.73 4.07
N MET A 78 -5.08 -3.93 5.02
CA MET A 78 -3.66 -3.86 5.37
C MET A 78 -3.15 -5.10 6.09
N HIS A 79 -4.01 -5.81 6.83
CA HIS A 79 -3.63 -7.08 7.44
C HIS A 79 -3.51 -8.19 6.39
N ARG A 80 -4.43 -8.23 5.41
CA ARG A 80 -4.33 -9.14 4.28
C ARG A 80 -3.06 -8.92 3.46
N VAL A 81 -2.71 -7.66 3.21
CA VAL A 81 -1.45 -7.30 2.52
C VAL A 81 -0.23 -7.77 3.30
N ALA A 82 -0.17 -7.50 4.60
CA ALA A 82 0.93 -7.99 5.45
C ALA A 82 1.03 -9.52 5.42
N ALA A 83 -0.10 -10.23 5.53
CA ALA A 83 -0.13 -11.68 5.47
C ALA A 83 0.34 -12.21 4.10
N ALA A 84 -0.07 -11.57 3.01
CA ALA A 84 0.35 -11.92 1.65
C ALA A 84 1.85 -11.69 1.43
N GLU A 85 2.39 -10.54 1.85
CA GLU A 85 3.83 -10.26 1.81
C GLU A 85 4.62 -11.31 2.59
N MET A 86 4.17 -11.66 3.79
CA MET A 86 4.84 -12.66 4.62
C MET A 86 4.70 -14.06 4.04
N LEU A 87 3.58 -14.41 3.41
CA LEU A 87 3.44 -15.66 2.69
C LEU A 87 4.44 -15.75 1.53
N HIS A 88 4.54 -14.68 0.73
CA HIS A 88 5.50 -14.65 -0.38
C HIS A 88 6.95 -14.71 0.10
N LEU A 89 7.28 -14.06 1.22
CA LEU A 89 8.61 -14.13 1.84
C LEU A 89 8.95 -15.56 2.30
N LEU A 90 8.03 -16.20 3.02
CA LEU A 90 8.25 -17.53 3.61
C LEU A 90 8.25 -18.62 2.54
N GLU A 91 7.34 -18.53 1.56
CA GLU A 91 7.18 -19.50 0.48
C GLU A 91 7.02 -18.80 -0.88
N PRO A 92 8.13 -18.42 -1.55
CA PRO A 92 8.09 -17.69 -2.82
C PRO A 92 7.29 -18.41 -3.92
N LYS A 93 7.24 -19.75 -3.88
CA LYS A 93 6.46 -20.60 -4.80
C LYS A 93 4.95 -20.37 -4.70
N ARG A 94 4.44 -19.81 -3.60
CA ARG A 94 3.03 -19.47 -3.37
C ARG A 94 2.70 -18.01 -3.70
N LYS A 95 3.51 -17.34 -4.51
CA LYS A 95 3.26 -15.97 -5.00
C LYS A 95 1.85 -15.75 -5.54
N ALA A 96 1.31 -16.70 -6.31
CA ALA A 96 -0.04 -16.60 -6.85
C ALA A 96 -1.12 -16.55 -5.74
N GLU A 97 -0.92 -17.32 -4.67
CA GLU A 97 -1.81 -17.31 -3.50
C GLU A 97 -1.70 -16.00 -2.72
N ALA A 98 -0.48 -15.47 -2.53
CA ALA A 98 -0.27 -14.16 -1.92
C ALA A 98 -0.99 -13.04 -2.69
N ILE A 99 -0.91 -13.04 -4.02
CA ILE A 99 -1.62 -12.08 -4.87
C ILE A 99 -3.14 -12.24 -4.70
N LYS A 100 -3.63 -13.49 -4.70
CA LYS A 100 -5.06 -13.80 -4.52
C LYS A 100 -5.58 -13.26 -3.18
N ILE A 101 -4.83 -13.41 -2.08
CA ILE A 101 -5.19 -12.84 -0.76
C ILE A 101 -5.45 -11.34 -0.87
N ILE A 102 -4.62 -10.60 -1.61
CA ILE A 102 -4.78 -9.15 -1.81
C ILE A 102 -5.98 -8.86 -2.71
N GLU A 103 -6.07 -9.52 -3.87
CA GLU A 103 -7.16 -9.29 -4.84
C GLU A 103 -8.55 -9.65 -4.27
N GLU A 104 -8.65 -10.64 -3.40
CA GLU A 104 -9.92 -11.03 -2.76
C GLU A 104 -10.28 -10.17 -1.54
N SER A 105 -9.55 -9.08 -1.28
CA SER A 105 -9.86 -8.18 -0.18
C SER A 105 -11.29 -7.62 -0.32
N PRO A 106 -12.12 -7.70 0.73
CA PRO A 106 -13.44 -7.09 0.72
C PRO A 106 -13.32 -5.57 0.86
N ASN A 107 -14.26 -4.83 0.26
CA ASN A 107 -14.42 -3.39 0.50
C ASN A 107 -15.89 -3.07 0.77
N SER A 108 -16.40 -3.63 1.87
CA SER A 108 -17.79 -3.53 2.26
C SER A 108 -18.17 -2.09 2.66
N PRO A 109 -19.43 -1.69 2.47
CA PRO A 109 -19.98 -0.48 3.08
C PRO A 109 -19.89 -0.58 4.61
N VAL A 110 -19.17 0.33 5.27
CA VAL A 110 -19.06 0.36 6.74
C VAL A 110 -20.19 1.18 7.36
N LEU A 111 -20.61 2.27 6.70
CA LEU A 111 -21.69 3.12 7.17
C LEU A 111 -22.34 3.89 6.02
N LYS A 112 -23.68 3.95 5.98
CA LYS A 112 -24.40 4.93 5.15
C LYS A 112 -24.41 6.26 5.92
N SER A 113 -23.55 7.18 5.53
CA SER A 113 -23.55 8.55 6.06
C SER A 113 -24.47 9.45 5.22
N VAL A 114 -24.80 10.63 5.75
CA VAL A 114 -25.57 11.68 5.04
C VAL A 114 -24.86 12.13 3.75
N SER A 115 -23.54 11.93 3.64
CA SER A 115 -22.71 12.21 2.46
C SER A 115 -22.45 10.99 1.56
N GLY A 116 -23.08 9.84 1.84
CA GLY A 116 -22.93 8.62 1.05
C GLY A 116 -22.31 7.44 1.82
N VAL A 117 -22.02 6.37 1.09
CA VAL A 117 -21.46 5.13 1.63
C VAL A 117 -19.99 5.33 1.97
N VAL A 118 -19.65 5.26 3.27
CA VAL A 118 -18.26 5.20 3.72
C VAL A 118 -17.77 3.76 3.58
N ARG A 119 -16.71 3.58 2.78
CA ARG A 119 -16.03 2.30 2.59
C ARG A 119 -14.85 2.18 3.54
N GLU A 120 -14.45 0.95 3.84
CA GLU A 120 -13.33 0.70 4.75
C GLU A 120 -11.98 1.12 4.13
N TRP A 121 -11.83 0.91 2.82
CA TRP A 121 -10.58 1.20 2.14
C TRP A 121 -10.29 2.70 2.09
N LYS A 122 -9.08 3.06 2.52
CA LYS A 122 -8.55 4.42 2.40
C LYS A 122 -7.73 4.53 1.11
N LEU A 123 -7.78 5.71 0.48
CA LEU A 123 -7.03 5.99 -0.74
C LEU A 123 -5.54 5.69 -0.58
N LYS A 124 -4.93 6.17 0.53
CA LYS A 124 -3.51 5.96 0.83
C LYS A 124 -3.12 4.48 0.93
N ASP A 125 -4.01 3.66 1.50
CA ASP A 125 -3.79 2.24 1.71
C ASP A 125 -3.85 1.53 0.35
N CYS A 126 -4.84 1.87 -0.48
CA CYS A 126 -4.95 1.35 -1.84
C CYS A 126 -3.74 1.68 -2.72
N ILE A 127 -3.19 2.90 -2.58
CA ILE A 127 -1.96 3.31 -3.27
C ILE A 127 -0.78 2.46 -2.79
N ALA A 128 -0.66 2.22 -1.48
CA ALA A 128 0.38 1.34 -0.94
C ALA A 128 0.25 -0.08 -1.51
N VAL A 129 -0.96 -0.63 -1.58
CA VAL A 129 -1.20 -1.96 -2.19
C VAL A 129 -0.80 -1.99 -3.65
N HIS A 130 -1.15 -0.96 -4.44
CA HIS A 130 -0.75 -0.88 -5.85
C HIS A 130 0.77 -0.95 -6.02
N LYS A 131 1.52 -0.22 -5.19
CA LYS A 131 2.99 -0.24 -5.19
C LYS A 131 3.52 -1.63 -4.82
N ILE A 132 2.97 -2.25 -3.79
CA ILE A 132 3.36 -3.59 -3.32
C ILE A 132 3.10 -4.63 -4.41
N LEU A 133 1.95 -4.59 -5.08
CA LEU A 133 1.64 -5.48 -6.19
C LEU A 133 2.62 -5.29 -7.37
N GLY A 134 3.05 -4.05 -7.63
CA GLY A 134 4.09 -3.77 -8.61
C GLY A 134 5.48 -4.30 -8.23
N THR A 135 5.75 -4.56 -6.95
CA THR A 135 7.03 -5.16 -6.49
C THR A 135 6.97 -6.67 -6.35
N ILE A 136 5.83 -7.22 -5.92
CA ILE A 136 5.66 -8.67 -5.73
C ILE A 136 5.45 -9.37 -7.07
N SER A 137 4.76 -8.71 -8.01
CA SER A 137 4.39 -9.27 -9.30
C SER A 137 5.26 -8.73 -10.44
N ASP A 138 5.86 -9.63 -11.21
CA ASP A 138 6.47 -9.28 -12.51
C ASP A 138 5.37 -9.09 -13.58
N ASP A 139 4.16 -9.55 -13.28
CA ASP A 139 2.98 -9.33 -14.09
C ASP A 139 2.35 -7.97 -13.78
N HIS A 140 2.62 -7.01 -14.67
CA HIS A 140 1.99 -5.69 -14.66
C HIS A 140 0.46 -5.73 -14.71
N ALA A 141 -0.15 -6.83 -15.19
CA ALA A 141 -1.60 -6.96 -15.23
C ALA A 141 -2.20 -7.02 -13.82
N VAL A 142 -1.52 -7.60 -12.82
CA VAL A 142 -2.01 -7.64 -11.43
C VAL A 142 -2.16 -6.22 -10.87
N ALA A 143 -1.10 -5.41 -10.97
CA ALA A 143 -1.14 -4.02 -10.53
C ALA A 143 -2.19 -3.21 -11.32
N SER A 144 -2.32 -3.46 -12.62
CA SER A 144 -3.31 -2.80 -13.47
C SER A 144 -4.76 -3.14 -13.10
N ARG A 145 -5.06 -4.42 -12.79
CA ARG A 145 -6.39 -4.85 -12.30
C ARG A 145 -6.71 -4.20 -10.97
N TRP A 146 -5.76 -4.14 -10.05
CA TRP A 146 -5.92 -3.43 -8.78
C TRP A 146 -6.19 -1.93 -9.01
N LYS A 147 -5.39 -1.28 -9.86
CA LYS A 147 -5.55 0.13 -10.22
C LYS A 147 -6.97 0.40 -10.77
N LYS A 148 -7.43 -0.43 -11.71
CA LYS A 148 -8.76 -0.36 -12.31
C LYS A 148 -9.85 -0.48 -11.25
N ARG A 149 -9.77 -1.48 -10.37
CA ARG A 149 -10.72 -1.66 -9.27
C ARG A 149 -10.76 -0.47 -8.31
N CYS A 150 -9.60 0.09 -7.95
CA CYS A 150 -9.54 1.27 -7.09
C CYS A 150 -10.13 2.52 -7.76
N SER A 151 -10.06 2.64 -9.09
CA SER A 151 -10.67 3.77 -9.81
C SER A 151 -12.19 3.88 -9.61
N GLU A 152 -12.87 2.75 -9.41
CA GLU A 152 -14.31 2.67 -9.13
C GLU A 152 -14.66 3.18 -7.72
N TYR A 153 -13.77 2.95 -6.75
CA TYR A 153 -13.95 3.40 -5.37
C TYR A 153 -13.49 4.85 -5.14
N PHE A 154 -12.55 5.33 -5.95
CA PHE A 154 -11.95 6.67 -5.82
C PHE A 154 -12.07 7.46 -7.13
N PRO A 155 -13.28 7.89 -7.53
CA PRO A 155 -13.53 8.49 -8.85
C PRO A 155 -12.77 9.79 -9.09
N TYR A 156 -12.36 10.51 -8.05
CA TYR A 156 -11.60 11.76 -8.16
C TYR A 156 -10.07 11.54 -8.08
N SER A 157 -9.61 10.31 -7.82
CA SER A 157 -8.17 10.03 -7.67
C SER A 157 -7.43 10.20 -8.99
N THR A 158 -6.45 11.09 -9.01
CA THR A 158 -5.50 11.23 -10.15
C THR A 158 -4.57 10.03 -10.25
N TYR A 159 -4.22 9.41 -9.12
CA TYR A 159 -3.35 8.24 -9.10
C TYR A 159 -3.99 7.01 -9.77
N PHE A 160 -5.28 6.79 -9.51
CA PHE A 160 -6.04 5.68 -10.08
C PHE A 160 -6.76 6.05 -11.38
N GLU A 161 -6.59 7.28 -11.87
CA GLU A 161 -7.27 7.80 -13.07
C GLU A 161 -8.79 7.58 -13.00
N GLY A 162 -9.38 7.93 -11.85
CA GLY A 162 -10.82 7.83 -11.64
C GLY A 162 -11.60 8.67 -12.66
N SER A 163 -12.85 8.26 -12.94
CA SER A 163 -13.68 8.83 -14.00
C SER A 163 -13.99 10.33 -13.86
N GLN A 164 -13.87 10.89 -12.66
CA GLN A 164 -14.08 12.29 -12.31
C GLN A 164 -12.76 13.03 -12.03
N SER A 165 -11.62 12.39 -12.31
CA SER A 165 -10.31 12.99 -12.09
C SER A 165 -9.94 13.98 -13.18
N SER A 166 -9.19 15.02 -12.83
CA SER A 166 -8.70 16.04 -13.76
C SER A 166 -7.82 15.48 -14.89
N VAL A 167 -7.17 14.32 -14.68
CA VAL A 167 -6.40 13.62 -15.72
C VAL A 167 -7.30 13.15 -16.87
N VAL A 168 -8.46 12.58 -16.55
CA VAL A 168 -9.40 12.06 -17.56
C VAL A 168 -10.09 13.21 -18.31
N THR A 169 -10.43 14.29 -17.60
CA THR A 169 -11.03 15.48 -18.21
C THR A 169 -10.07 16.18 -19.18
N LYS A 170 -8.78 16.23 -18.88
CA LYS A 170 -7.76 16.78 -19.79
C LYS A 170 -7.67 15.97 -21.08
N ASN A 171 -7.62 14.64 -20.98
CA ASN A 171 -7.50 13.77 -22.15
C ASN A 171 -8.69 13.94 -23.12
N ARG A 172 -9.93 14.05 -22.60
CA ARG A 172 -11.13 14.30 -23.41
C ARG A 172 -11.11 15.64 -24.15
N VAL A 173 -10.49 16.68 -23.58
CA VAL A 173 -10.39 17.99 -24.23
C VAL A 173 -9.37 17.97 -25.36
N THR A 174 -8.28 17.20 -25.22
CA THR A 174 -7.30 16.98 -26.30
C THR A 174 -7.83 16.11 -27.43
N ASP A 175 -8.61 15.06 -27.14
CA ASP A 175 -9.15 14.15 -28.17
C ASP A 175 -10.26 14.82 -29.02
N ASN A 176 -10.96 15.81 -28.48
CA ASN A 176 -12.00 16.56 -29.20
C ASN A 176 -11.45 17.62 -30.17
N ASN A 177 -10.12 17.80 -30.28
CA ASN A 177 -9.54 18.85 -31.11
C ASN A 177 -9.13 18.39 -32.52
N VAL A 178 -9.61 17.21 -32.97
CA VAL A 178 -9.46 16.77 -34.35
C VAL A 178 -10.81 16.82 -35.05
N ASN A 179 -10.94 17.85 -35.89
CA ASN A 179 -11.92 18.04 -36.97
C ASN A 179 -13.24 18.77 -36.62
N GLY A 180 -13.35 20.05 -37.06
CA GLY A 180 -14.62 20.78 -36.99
C GLY A 180 -14.57 22.25 -37.39
N GLY A 181 -14.39 22.51 -38.69
CA GLY A 181 -14.77 23.70 -39.46
C GLY A 181 -15.13 25.01 -38.73
N MET A 182 -14.28 26.01 -38.96
CA MET A 182 -14.55 27.44 -38.88
C MET A 182 -15.92 27.77 -39.51
N ASN A 183 -16.91 28.15 -38.69
CA ASN A 183 -18.02 28.98 -39.14
C ASN A 183 -18.32 30.06 -38.11
N HIS A 184 -18.22 31.27 -38.62
CA HIS A 184 -18.17 32.53 -37.92
C HIS A 184 -19.59 33.10 -37.83
N LEU A 185 -20.21 33.17 -36.65
CA LEU A 185 -21.35 34.07 -36.43
C LEU A 185 -21.25 34.79 -35.08
N LYS A 186 -21.36 36.11 -35.22
CA LYS A 186 -21.25 37.23 -34.28
C LYS A 186 -22.07 37.01 -33.00
N ALA A 187 -21.43 37.11 -31.84
CA ALA A 187 -21.36 38.31 -30.99
C ALA A 187 -22.62 38.51 -30.15
N ASP A 188 -22.51 38.22 -28.85
CA ASP A 188 -23.21 39.00 -27.85
C ASP A 188 -22.24 39.34 -26.71
N GLN A 189 -22.20 40.63 -26.40
CA GLN A 189 -21.21 41.26 -25.55
C GLN A 189 -21.64 41.11 -24.10
N ASN A 190 -20.82 40.44 -23.27
CA ASN A 190 -20.63 40.75 -21.84
C ASN A 190 -19.53 39.83 -21.28
N ALA A 191 -18.28 40.21 -21.54
CA ALA A 191 -17.11 39.60 -20.92
C ALA A 191 -16.33 40.67 -20.16
N ALA A 192 -16.35 40.58 -18.82
CA ALA A 192 -15.35 41.21 -17.98
C ALA A 192 -13.98 40.55 -18.26
N PRO A 193 -12.89 41.32 -18.40
CA PRO A 193 -11.63 40.77 -18.88
C PRO A 193 -10.95 39.88 -17.84
N LEU A 194 -10.51 38.74 -18.34
CA LEU A 194 -9.61 37.78 -17.72
C LEU A 194 -8.28 38.47 -17.36
N SER A 195 -7.94 38.55 -16.08
CA SER A 195 -6.59 38.92 -15.64
C SER A 195 -5.66 37.72 -15.80
N THR A 196 -5.03 37.60 -16.97
CA THR A 196 -3.80 36.82 -17.16
C THR A 196 -2.61 37.68 -16.75
N ASN A 197 -1.94 37.35 -15.64
CA ASN A 197 -0.50 37.56 -15.45
C ASN A 197 -0.03 36.99 -14.10
N GLY A 198 0.47 35.76 -14.13
CA GLY A 198 1.38 35.23 -13.11
C GLY A 198 2.74 34.99 -13.77
N LYS A 199 3.49 36.08 -13.95
CA LYS A 199 4.86 36.07 -14.46
C LYS A 199 5.76 35.35 -13.45
N LEU A 200 6.44 34.31 -13.90
CA LEU A 200 7.50 33.62 -13.17
C LEU A 200 8.70 34.55 -13.05
N GLU A 201 8.88 35.19 -11.90
CA GLU A 201 10.07 35.99 -11.60
C GLU A 201 10.98 35.23 -10.62
N ASN A 202 12.16 34.90 -11.14
CA ASN A 202 13.45 34.65 -10.49
C ASN A 202 13.54 33.76 -9.23
N ILE A 203 14.01 32.54 -9.48
CA ILE A 203 14.52 31.58 -8.51
C ILE A 203 15.98 31.96 -8.19
N GLU A 204 16.21 32.97 -7.35
CA GLU A 204 17.56 33.27 -6.83
C GLU A 204 17.59 33.63 -5.33
N ALA A 205 16.48 33.45 -4.60
CA ALA A 205 16.38 33.79 -3.18
C ALA A 205 16.48 32.61 -2.19
N LEU A 206 16.97 31.43 -2.61
CA LEU A 206 17.09 30.25 -1.72
C LEU A 206 18.53 29.71 -1.59
N LYS A 207 19.54 30.58 -1.63
CA LYS A 207 20.95 30.18 -1.39
C LYS A 207 21.51 30.45 0.00
N ASN A 208 20.75 31.00 0.95
CA ASN A 208 21.32 31.32 2.28
C ASN A 208 20.49 30.79 3.45
N LEU A 209 20.42 29.46 3.58
CA LEU A 209 20.20 28.79 4.87
C LEU A 209 21.03 27.51 4.89
N ALA A 210 22.34 27.72 4.91
CA ALA A 210 23.32 26.79 5.45
C ALA A 210 23.94 27.48 6.67
N ILE A 211 23.57 27.00 7.86
CA ILE A 211 24.37 26.66 9.06
C ILE A 211 23.35 26.38 10.16
#